data_AF-A0A932IY04-F1
#
_entry.id   AF-A0A932IY04-F1
#
_cell.length_a   1.000
_cell.length_b   1.000
_cell.length_c   1.000
_cell.angle_alpha   90.00
_cell.angle_beta   90.00
_cell.angle_gamma   90.00
#
_symmetry.space_group_name_H-M   'P 1'
#
loop_
_entity.id
_entity.type
_entity.pdbx_description
1 polymer ?
#
loop_
_entity_poly.entity_id
_entity_poly.type
_entity_poly.pdbx_seq_one_letter_code
_entity_poly.pdbx_strand_id
1 'polypeptide(L)'
;MLKPVESLAPVASTRERRSQQLLKLIDQFYQGSMTTHDVGQLLNCKTACAEKYLQQLRDEEVIILDHYSGASMTSSGKPAYRISADSEKIRKFQEMIVQPKKHRTSREKLVSLQAQGSSLHVTIGAAGQRIYMLADETHHAVRPHCEPIRRDPLVAALFGAVAEVATPA
;
A
#
# COMPACT_ATOMS: atom_id res chain seq x y z
N MET A 1 26.36 -28.40 -27.97
CA MET A 1 25.38 -27.40 -28.45
C MET A 1 24.66 -26.81 -27.24
N LEU A 2 25.27 -25.81 -26.59
CA LEU A 2 24.68 -25.11 -25.44
C LEU A 2 23.71 -24.05 -25.99
N LYS A 3 22.43 -24.12 -25.60
CA LYS A 3 21.45 -23.08 -25.93
C LYS A 3 21.82 -21.78 -25.19
N PRO A 4 21.74 -20.61 -25.83
CA PRO A 4 22.05 -19.36 -25.18
C PRO A 4 21.03 -19.09 -24.07
N VAL A 5 21.52 -18.67 -22.90
CA VAL A 5 20.69 -18.26 -21.76
C VAL A 5 19.89 -17.05 -22.20
N GLU A 6 18.59 -17.24 -22.37
CA GLU A 6 17.64 -16.14 -22.61
C GLU A 6 17.77 -15.16 -21.44
N SER A 7 18.25 -13.97 -21.75
CA SER A 7 18.28 -12.82 -20.85
C SER A 7 16.85 -12.58 -20.34
N LEU A 8 16.53 -13.11 -19.16
CA LEU A 8 15.32 -12.82 -18.42
C LEU A 8 15.19 -11.31 -18.29
N ALA A 9 14.23 -10.72 -19.00
CA ALA A 9 13.89 -9.32 -18.84
C ALA A 9 13.72 -9.01 -17.35
N PRO A 10 14.22 -7.84 -16.87
CA PRO A 10 14.11 -7.50 -15.47
C PRO A 10 12.64 -7.61 -15.04
N VAL A 11 12.37 -8.41 -14.01
CA VAL A 11 11.04 -8.58 -13.45
C VAL A 11 10.61 -7.20 -12.95
N ALA A 12 9.85 -6.47 -13.78
CA ALA A 12 9.39 -5.13 -13.47
C ALA A 12 8.82 -5.11 -12.06
N SER A 13 9.26 -4.13 -11.25
CA SER A 13 8.89 -4.08 -9.84
C SER A 13 7.35 -4.09 -9.72
N THR A 14 6.82 -4.67 -8.65
CA THR A 14 5.36 -4.73 -8.42
C THR A 14 4.68 -3.36 -8.60
N ARG A 15 5.43 -2.29 -8.31
CA ARG A 15 5.02 -0.91 -8.49
C ARG A 15 4.93 -0.49 -9.96
N GLU A 16 5.95 -0.77 -10.77
CA GLU A 16 5.93 -0.50 -12.21
C GLU A 16 4.78 -1.22 -12.91
N ARG A 17 4.49 -2.46 -12.51
CA ARG A 17 3.33 -3.19 -13.02
C ARG A 17 2.03 -2.47 -12.67
N ARG A 18 1.90 -2.00 -11.42
CA ARG A 18 0.73 -1.24 -10.96
C ARG A 18 0.54 0.06 -11.73
N SER A 19 1.61 0.83 -11.95
CA SER A 19 1.54 2.09 -12.71
C SER A 19 1.17 1.84 -14.17
N GLN A 20 1.75 0.82 -14.81
CA GLN A 20 1.39 0.42 -16.16
C GLN A 20 -0.07 -0.01 -16.27
N GLN A 21 -0.59 -0.75 -15.30
CA GLN A 21 -2.01 -1.16 -15.27
C GLN A 21 -2.94 0.06 -15.16
N LEU A 22 -2.62 1.04 -14.32
CA LEU A 22 -3.40 2.27 -14.19
C LEU A 22 -3.40 3.11 -15.48
N LEU A 23 -2.25 3.24 -16.14
CA LEU A 23 -2.17 3.95 -17.42
C LEU A 23 -2.98 3.25 -18.52
N LYS A 24 -2.92 1.91 -18.58
CA LYS A 24 -3.77 1.11 -19.48
C LYS A 24 -5.26 1.33 -19.20
N LEU A 25 -5.67 1.43 -17.93
CA LEU A 25 -7.06 1.70 -17.61
C LEU A 25 -7.51 3.07 -18.12
N ILE A 26 -6.71 4.12 -17.91
CA ILE A 26 -7.04 5.46 -18.37
C ILE A 26 -7.24 5.48 -19.89
N ASP A 27 -6.35 4.83 -20.64
CA ASP A 27 -6.45 4.72 -22.10
C ASP A 27 -7.75 4.01 -22.55
N GLN A 28 -8.16 2.98 -21.82
CA GLN A 28 -9.38 2.21 -22.11
C GLN A 28 -10.65 2.99 -21.74
N PHE A 29 -10.61 3.80 -20.68
CA PHE A 29 -11.74 4.67 -20.32
C PHE A 29 -12.02 5.79 -21.34
N TYR A 30 -11.06 6.12 -22.22
CA TYR A 30 -11.35 7.00 -23.37
C TYR A 30 -12.21 6.31 -24.43
N GLN A 31 -12.20 4.97 -24.49
CA GLN A 31 -12.94 4.20 -25.49
C GLN A 31 -14.40 3.99 -25.07
N GLY A 32 -14.69 3.98 -23.77
CA GLY A 32 -16.06 3.83 -23.28
C GLY A 32 -16.18 3.71 -21.76
N SER A 33 -17.43 3.58 -21.30
CA SER A 33 -17.74 3.31 -19.90
C SER A 33 -17.50 1.84 -19.57
N MET A 34 -16.95 1.55 -18.39
CA MET A 34 -16.62 0.18 -17.96
C MET A 34 -17.16 -0.15 -16.56
N THR A 35 -17.55 -1.41 -16.35
CA THR A 35 -17.91 -1.93 -15.02
C THR A 35 -16.70 -2.51 -14.28
N THR A 36 -16.86 -2.79 -12.98
CA THR A 36 -15.82 -3.47 -12.17
C THR A 36 -15.42 -4.84 -12.75
N HIS A 37 -16.36 -5.53 -13.40
CA HIS A 37 -16.10 -6.82 -14.03
C HIS A 37 -15.24 -6.68 -15.28
N ASP A 38 -15.56 -5.71 -16.14
CA ASP A 38 -14.82 -5.45 -17.39
C ASP A 38 -13.38 -5.04 -17.09
N VAL A 39 -13.19 -4.20 -16.06
CA VAL A 39 -11.86 -3.81 -15.55
C VAL A 39 -11.07 -5.04 -15.06
N GLY A 40 -11.74 -5.95 -14.36
CA GLY A 40 -11.13 -7.21 -13.91
C GLY A 40 -10.69 -8.10 -15.08
N GLN A 41 -11.52 -8.23 -16.12
CA GLN A 41 -11.17 -8.96 -17.34
C GLN A 41 -9.97 -8.32 -18.06
N LEU A 42 -9.98 -7.00 -18.21
CA LEU A 42 -8.93 -6.26 -18.93
C LEU A 42 -7.56 -6.38 -18.26
N LEU A 43 -7.53 -6.31 -16.93
CA LEU A 43 -6.30 -6.42 -16.15
C LEU A 43 -5.94 -7.86 -15.75
N ASN A 44 -6.75 -8.84 -16.16
CA ASN A 44 -6.67 -10.23 -15.72
C ASN A 44 -6.54 -10.36 -14.19
N CYS A 45 -7.39 -9.63 -13.46
CA CYS A 45 -7.35 -9.55 -12.00
C CYS A 45 -8.73 -9.80 -11.39
N LYS A 46 -8.76 -10.21 -10.11
CA LYS A 46 -10.01 -10.41 -9.37
C LYS A 46 -10.74 -9.07 -9.19
N THR A 47 -12.07 -9.12 -9.07
CA THR A 47 -12.94 -7.94 -8.87
C THR A 47 -12.51 -7.07 -7.70
N ALA A 48 -12.13 -7.67 -6.56
CA ALA A 48 -11.62 -6.93 -5.39
C ALA A 48 -10.31 -6.15 -5.68
N CYS A 49 -9.51 -6.59 -6.65
CA CYS A 49 -8.32 -5.87 -7.10
C CYS A 49 -8.72 -4.70 -8.02
N ALA A 50 -9.63 -4.95 -8.96
CA ALA A 50 -10.20 -3.94 -9.85
C ALA A 50 -10.87 -2.80 -9.06
N GLU A 51 -11.60 -3.12 -8.00
CA GLU A 51 -12.22 -2.14 -7.10
C GLU A 51 -11.20 -1.20 -6.46
N LYS A 52 -10.00 -1.67 -6.10
CA LYS A 52 -8.95 -0.79 -5.56
C LYS A 52 -8.43 0.20 -6.59
N TYR A 53 -8.36 -0.20 -7.86
CA TYR A 53 -7.96 0.69 -8.94
C TYR A 53 -9.04 1.73 -9.23
N LEU A 54 -10.29 1.30 -9.26
CA LEU A 54 -11.43 2.19 -9.44
C LEU A 54 -11.58 3.17 -8.28
N GLN A 55 -11.43 2.70 -7.04
CA GLN A 55 -11.44 3.57 -5.86
C GLN A 55 -10.34 4.63 -5.96
N GLN A 56 -9.11 4.25 -6.32
CA GLN A 56 -8.01 5.19 -6.49
C GLN A 56 -8.30 6.23 -7.59
N LEU A 57 -8.89 5.81 -8.71
CA LEU A 57 -9.28 6.72 -9.79
C LEU A 57 -10.44 7.64 -9.39
N ARG A 58 -11.35 7.16 -8.54
CA ARG A 58 -12.50 7.90 -8.04
C ARG A 58 -12.10 8.93 -6.98
N ASP A 59 -11.19 8.57 -6.08
CA ASP A 59 -10.65 9.45 -5.03
C ASP A 59 -9.96 10.68 -5.65
N GLU A 60 -9.35 10.51 -6.82
CA GLU A 60 -8.67 11.56 -7.59
C GLU A 60 -9.59 12.21 -8.64
N GLU A 61 -10.89 11.88 -8.62
CA GLU A 61 -11.93 12.40 -9.54
C GLU A 61 -11.60 12.23 -11.04
N VAL A 62 -10.79 11.24 -11.38
CA VAL A 62 -10.43 10.90 -12.77
C VAL A 62 -11.58 10.20 -13.47
N ILE A 63 -12.37 9.43 -12.72
CA ILE A 63 -13.56 8.73 -13.20
C ILE A 63 -14.81 9.20 -12.46
N ILE A 64 -15.92 9.22 -13.18
CA ILE A 64 -17.25 9.60 -12.69
C ILE A 64 -18.20 8.43 -12.91
N LEU A 65 -19.18 8.27 -12.01
CA LEU A 65 -20.27 7.33 -12.19
C LEU A 65 -21.15 7.79 -13.34
N ASP A 66 -21.31 6.96 -14.37
CA ASP A 66 -22.08 7.29 -15.57
C ASP A 66 -23.50 6.72 -15.49
N HIS A 67 -23.61 5.39 -15.36
CA HIS A 67 -24.91 4.70 -15.26
C HIS A 67 -24.79 3.41 -14.45
N TYR A 68 -25.94 2.84 -14.07
CA TYR A 68 -26.00 1.51 -13.47
C TYR A 68 -26.38 0.47 -14.53
N SER A 69 -25.49 -0.46 -14.81
CA SER A 69 -25.71 -1.58 -15.72
C SER A 69 -26.46 -2.72 -15.04
N GLY A 70 -27.47 -3.27 -15.70
CA GLY A 70 -28.26 -4.39 -15.16
C GLY A 70 -29.15 -4.02 -13.98
N ALA A 71 -29.61 -2.77 -13.90
CA ALA A 71 -30.62 -2.39 -12.92
C ALA A 71 -31.92 -3.14 -13.18
N SER A 72 -32.51 -3.70 -12.12
CA SER A 72 -33.81 -4.38 -12.14
C SER A 72 -34.71 -3.75 -11.09
N MET A 73 -36.02 -4.01 -11.13
CA MET A 73 -37.00 -3.44 -10.18
C MET A 73 -36.64 -3.69 -8.71
N THR A 74 -35.86 -4.74 -8.43
CA THR A 74 -35.46 -5.14 -7.07
C THR A 74 -33.98 -4.89 -6.75
N SER A 75 -33.16 -4.44 -7.71
CA SER A 75 -31.72 -4.22 -7.50
C SER A 75 -31.27 -2.96 -8.23
N SER A 76 -30.68 -2.03 -7.48
CA SER A 76 -29.74 -1.06 -8.04
C SER A 76 -28.64 -1.85 -8.76
N GLY A 77 -28.48 -1.64 -10.06
CA GLY A 77 -27.55 -2.44 -10.88
C GLY A 77 -26.08 -2.26 -10.49
N LYS A 78 -25.18 -2.74 -11.34
CA LYS A 78 -23.74 -2.57 -11.15
C LYS A 78 -23.30 -1.19 -11.68
N PRO A 79 -22.50 -0.42 -10.92
CA PRO A 79 -22.05 0.88 -11.39
C PRO A 79 -21.08 0.73 -12.58
N ALA A 80 -21.33 1.49 -13.64
CA ALA A 80 -20.42 1.71 -14.76
C ALA A 80 -19.83 3.11 -14.66
N TYR A 81 -18.52 3.21 -14.91
CA TYR A 81 -17.75 4.44 -14.76
C TYR A 81 -17.29 4.96 -16.12
N ARG A 82 -17.19 6.28 -16.26
CA ARG A 82 -16.65 6.97 -17.43
C ARG A 82 -15.53 7.92 -17.02
N ILE A 83 -14.63 8.23 -17.95
CA ILE A 83 -13.60 9.24 -17.74
C ILE A 83 -14.20 10.64 -17.52
N SER A 84 -13.60 11.41 -16.61
CA SER A 84 -13.93 12.81 -16.39
C SER A 84 -13.58 13.67 -17.62
N ALA A 85 -14.33 14.74 -17.86
CA ALA A 85 -14.03 15.70 -18.92
C ALA A 85 -12.82 16.59 -18.60
N ASP A 86 -12.44 16.69 -17.31
CA ASP A 86 -11.37 17.55 -16.83
C ASP A 86 -9.99 16.96 -17.16
N SER A 87 -9.40 17.38 -18.29
CA SER A 87 -8.07 16.95 -18.72
C SER A 87 -6.95 17.28 -17.73
N GLU A 88 -7.12 18.31 -16.90
CA GLU A 88 -6.14 18.70 -15.88
C GLU A 88 -6.03 17.68 -14.76
N LYS A 89 -7.15 17.11 -14.31
CA LYS A 89 -7.18 16.08 -13.25
C LYS A 89 -6.50 14.81 -13.73
N ILE A 90 -6.76 14.42 -14.98
CA ILE A 90 -6.14 13.26 -15.62
C ILE A 90 -4.62 13.45 -15.72
N ARG A 91 -4.15 14.64 -16.12
CA ARG A 91 -2.70 14.95 -16.19
C ARG A 91 -2.04 14.92 -14.82
N LYS A 92 -2.64 15.57 -13.81
CA LYS A 92 -2.14 15.53 -12.41
C LYS A 92 -2.02 14.11 -11.89
N PHE A 93 -3.00 13.25 -12.19
CA PHE A 93 -2.98 11.85 -11.79
C PHE A 93 -1.89 11.05 -12.51
N GLN A 94 -1.71 11.26 -13.82
CA GLN A 94 -0.64 10.63 -14.59
C GLN A 94 0.74 11.04 -14.04
N GLU A 95 0.94 12.31 -13.71
CA GLU A 95 2.15 12.79 -13.05
C GLU A 95 2.35 12.14 -11.67
N MET A 96 1.28 12.01 -10.87
CA MET A 96 1.34 11.34 -9.56
C MET A 96 1.74 9.87 -9.68
N ILE A 97 1.28 9.16 -10.71
CA ILE A 97 1.64 7.76 -10.95
C ILE A 97 3.14 7.62 -11.26
N VAL A 98 3.67 8.52 -12.09
CA VAL A 98 5.07 8.50 -12.54
C VAL A 98 6.01 8.89 -11.39
N GLN A 99 5.60 9.86 -10.56
CA GLN A 99 6.45 10.32 -9.47
C GLN A 99 6.74 9.20 -8.47
N PRO A 100 8.00 9.00 -8.04
CA PRO A 100 8.28 8.14 -6.92
C PRO A 100 7.54 8.70 -5.69
N LYS A 101 6.56 7.96 -5.14
CA LYS A 101 6.02 8.31 -3.82
C LYS A 101 7.22 8.40 -2.90
N LYS A 102 7.60 9.61 -2.48
CA LYS A 102 8.67 9.81 -1.51
C LYS A 102 8.30 8.91 -0.35
N HIS A 103 9.13 7.88 -0.13
CA HIS A 103 8.98 7.04 1.03
C HIS A 103 8.93 8.02 2.19
N ARG A 104 7.82 8.09 2.93
CA ARG A 104 7.79 8.80 4.20
C ARG A 104 8.75 7.98 5.06
N THR A 105 10.03 8.33 5.00
CA THR A 105 11.01 7.87 5.97
C THR A 105 10.39 8.25 7.30
N SER A 106 10.06 7.22 8.08
CA SER A 106 9.67 7.43 9.46
C SER A 106 10.80 8.24 10.07
N ARG A 107 10.50 9.51 10.35
CA ARG A 107 11.25 10.48 11.13
C ARG A 107 12.55 9.91 11.67
N GLU A 108 13.63 10.20 10.96
CA GLU A 108 15.01 9.89 11.33
C GLU A 108 15.22 10.18 12.82
N LYS A 109 15.62 9.17 13.59
CA LYS A 109 16.48 9.42 14.75
C LYS A 109 17.82 8.74 14.46
N LEU A 110 18.69 9.56 13.87
CA LEU A 110 20.15 9.48 13.85
C LEU A 110 20.71 8.62 14.99
N VAL A 111 21.32 7.48 14.66
CA VAL A 111 22.65 7.06 15.15
C VAL A 111 23.22 6.09 14.13
N SER A 112 23.85 6.61 13.08
CA SER A 112 24.82 5.85 12.29
C SER A 112 26.21 6.39 12.61
N LEU A 113 26.78 5.90 13.71
CA LEU A 113 28.23 5.99 13.94
C LEU A 113 28.81 4.59 13.78
N GLN A 114 29.46 4.43 12.64
CA GLN A 114 30.65 3.61 12.38
C GLN A 114 30.59 2.11 12.70
N ALA A 115 30.67 1.36 11.60
CA ALA A 115 31.23 0.03 11.55
C ALA A 115 32.59 -0.04 12.27
N GLN A 116 32.69 -0.88 13.29
CA GLN A 116 33.93 -1.58 13.63
C GLN A 116 33.63 -3.03 13.99
N GLY A 117 33.88 -3.92 13.02
CA GLY A 117 34.68 -5.12 13.26
C GLY A 117 34.07 -6.32 13.99
N SER A 118 32.77 -6.35 14.31
CA SER A 118 32.14 -7.59 14.79
C SER A 118 30.94 -7.97 13.94
N SER A 119 30.94 -9.21 13.43
CA SER A 119 29.87 -9.87 12.64
C SER A 119 28.46 -9.81 13.29
N LEU A 120 28.39 -9.40 14.56
CA LEU A 120 27.18 -9.25 15.35
C LEU A 120 26.98 -7.77 15.69
N HIS A 121 25.82 -7.24 15.30
CA HIS A 121 25.34 -5.94 15.75
C HIS A 121 24.40 -6.15 16.95
N VAL A 122 24.73 -5.58 18.11
CA VAL A 122 23.93 -5.70 19.33
C VAL A 122 23.23 -4.39 19.62
N THR A 123 21.90 -4.37 19.52
CA THR A 123 21.07 -3.23 19.97
C THR A 123 20.47 -3.53 21.33
N ILE A 124 20.56 -2.58 22.25
CA ILE A 124 19.90 -2.65 23.55
C ILE A 124 18.60 -1.84 23.45
N GLY A 125 17.46 -2.53 23.51
CA GLY A 125 16.13 -1.90 23.52
C GLY A 125 15.86 -1.15 24.83
N ALA A 126 14.86 -0.26 24.83
CA ALA A 126 14.51 0.59 25.97
C ALA A 126 14.15 -0.18 27.27
N ALA A 127 13.83 -1.47 27.17
CA ALA A 127 13.56 -2.37 28.30
C ALA A 127 14.78 -3.24 28.72
N GLY A 128 15.98 -2.93 28.24
CA GLY A 128 17.20 -3.71 28.54
C GLY A 128 17.34 -5.00 27.72
N GLN A 129 16.45 -5.24 26.76
CA GLN A 129 16.50 -6.40 25.88
C GLN A 129 17.68 -6.27 24.89
N ARG A 130 18.55 -7.29 24.85
CA ARG A 130 19.65 -7.37 23.87
C ARG A 130 19.15 -8.07 22.61
N ILE A 131 19.20 -7.38 21.47
CA ILE A 131 18.87 -7.92 20.16
C ILE A 131 20.19 -8.15 19.42
N TYR A 132 20.46 -9.40 19.08
CA TYR A 132 21.62 -9.79 18.26
C TYR A 132 21.16 -9.89 16.82
N MET A 133 21.72 -9.06 15.94
CA MET A 133 21.45 -9.12 14.49
C MET A 133 22.71 -9.55 13.75
N LEU A 134 22.53 -10.43 12.77
CA LEU A 134 23.60 -10.85 11.86
C LEU A 134 23.80 -9.79 10.76
N ALA A 135 25.01 -9.75 10.18
CA ALA A 135 25.36 -8.79 9.14
C ALA A 135 24.45 -8.84 7.89
N ASP A 136 23.87 -10.01 7.59
CA ASP A 136 23.05 -10.24 6.40
C ASP A 136 21.54 -10.07 6.63
N GLU A 137 21.10 -9.77 7.87
CA GLU A 137 19.68 -9.65 8.19
C GLU A 137 19.08 -8.33 7.71
N THR A 138 17.98 -8.41 6.94
CA THR A 138 17.24 -7.24 6.47
C THR A 138 16.28 -6.73 7.53
N HIS A 139 16.42 -5.46 7.92
CA HIS A 139 15.54 -4.82 8.89
C HIS A 139 14.14 -4.59 8.29
N HIS A 140 13.21 -5.47 8.61
CA HIS A 140 11.80 -5.23 8.31
C HIS A 140 11.19 -4.37 9.42
N ALA A 141 10.60 -3.23 9.05
CA ALA A 141 9.82 -2.44 9.98
C ALA A 141 8.56 -3.21 10.38
N VAL A 142 8.66 -4.01 11.44
CA VAL A 142 7.51 -4.57 12.11
C VAL A 142 6.84 -3.43 12.85
N ARG A 143 5.58 -3.13 12.52
CA ARG A 143 4.75 -2.30 13.40
C ARG A 143 4.26 -3.22 14.50
N PRO A 144 4.78 -3.16 15.74
CA PRO A 144 4.07 -3.79 16.81
C PRO A 144 2.71 -3.08 16.90
N HIS A 145 1.62 -3.81 16.68
CA HIS A 145 0.31 -3.39 17.16
C HIS A 145 0.35 -3.47 18.70
N CYS A 146 1.12 -2.59 19.32
CA CYS A 146 1.11 -2.38 20.76
C CYS A 146 0.07 -1.29 21.02
N GLU A 147 -1.18 -1.70 21.16
CA GLU A 147 -2.05 -0.92 22.03
C GLU A 147 -1.47 -0.99 23.45
N PRO A 148 -1.51 0.11 24.22
CA PRO A 148 -1.04 0.08 25.59
C PRO A 148 -1.84 -1.01 26.33
N ILE A 149 -1.13 -1.95 26.97
CA ILE A 149 -1.77 -3.02 27.74
C ILE A 149 -2.59 -2.36 28.85
N ARG A 150 -3.91 -2.35 28.69
CA ARG A 150 -4.86 -1.82 29.67
C ARG A 150 -5.61 -2.98 30.30
N ARG A 151 -5.81 -2.90 31.61
CA ARG A 151 -6.71 -3.82 32.32
C ARG A 151 -8.15 -3.57 31.86
N ASP A 152 -8.96 -4.61 31.87
CA ASP A 152 -10.41 -4.50 31.72
C ASP A 152 -10.97 -3.51 32.76
N PRO A 153 -11.93 -2.63 32.39
CA PRO A 153 -12.52 -1.65 33.31
C PRO A 153 -13.10 -2.26 34.59
N LEU A 154 -13.70 -3.45 34.53
CA LEU A 154 -14.23 -4.13 35.73
C LEU A 154 -13.11 -4.59 36.66
N VAL A 155 -12.01 -5.07 36.07
CA VAL A 155 -10.82 -5.47 36.82
C VAL A 155 -10.13 -4.24 37.43
N ALA A 156 -10.08 -3.12 36.71
CA ALA A 156 -9.54 -1.86 37.21
C ALA A 156 -10.36 -1.30 38.39
N ALA A 157 -11.69 -1.44 38.36
CA ALA A 157 -12.56 -1.02 39.46
C ALA A 157 -12.36 -1.89 40.72
N LEU A 158 -12.09 -3.19 40.55
CA LEU A 158 -11.93 -4.13 41.66
C LEU A 158 -10.53 -4.13 42.28
N PHE A 159 -9.48 -3.97 41.44
CA PHE A 159 -8.08 -4.11 41.84
C PHE A 159 -7.24 -2.82 41.70
N GLY A 160 -7.87 -1.71 41.32
CA GLY A 160 -7.20 -0.43 41.06
C GLY A 160 -6.56 -0.34 39.67
N ALA A 161 -6.40 0.90 39.20
CA ALA A 161 -5.71 1.20 37.95
C ALA A 161 -4.21 0.85 38.07
N VAL A 162 -3.63 0.31 36.99
CA VAL A 162 -2.16 0.12 36.92
C VAL A 162 -1.53 1.50 36.87
N ALA A 163 -0.66 1.81 37.84
CA ALA A 163 0.20 2.98 37.74
C ALA A 163 1.07 2.82 36.49
N GLU A 164 0.99 3.79 35.58
CA GLU A 164 1.94 3.87 34.45
C GLU A 164 3.34 3.89 35.04
N VAL A 165 4.10 2.81 34.82
CA VAL A 165 5.51 2.76 35.17
C VAL A 165 6.19 3.81 34.29
N ALA A 166 6.53 4.95 34.91
CA ALA A 166 7.25 6.03 34.26
C ALA A 166 8.54 5.47 33.66
N THR A 167 8.65 5.54 32.33
CA THR A 167 9.84 5.16 31.60
C THR A 167 10.94 6.17 31.93
N PRO A 168 12.13 5.76 32.42
CA PRO A 168 13.22 6.71 32.69
C PRO A 168 13.72 7.36 31.39
N ALA A 169 14.02 8.65 31.48
CA ALA A 169 14.45 9.54 30.39
C ALA A 169 15.85 9.20 29.84
#